data_AF-A0A3S4WY58-F1
#
_entry.id   AF-A0A3S4WY58-F1
#
_cell.length_a   1.000
_cell.length_b   1.000
_cell.length_c   1.000
_cell.angle_alpha   90.00
_cell.angle_beta   90.00
_cell.angle_gamma   90.00
#
_symmetry.space_group_name_H-M   'P 1'
#
loop_
_entity.id
_entity.type
_entity.pdbx_description
1 polymer ?
#
loop_
_entity_poly.entity_id
_entity_poly.type
_entity_poly.pdbx_seq_one_letter_code
_entity_poly.pdbx_strand_id
1 'polypeptide(L)'
;MTSLSIDEPGNEESIFNKIYDADGVAVSADKCIPTYNYPFKAGHTYTLSITLRSQAKKRKGIVPAARLYGVSFTLTGKDDELVISSMH
;
A
#
# COMPACT_ATOMS: atom_id res chain seq x y z
N MET A 1 6.53 11.70 -5.36
CA MET A 1 6.77 10.88 -4.16
C MET A 1 5.64 9.89 -4.03
N THR A 2 5.99 8.63 -3.85
CA THR A 2 5.06 7.53 -3.63
C THR A 2 5.30 7.04 -2.21
N SER A 3 4.25 6.78 -1.44
CA SER A 3 4.35 6.15 -0.12
C SER A 3 3.40 4.97 -0.01
N LEU A 4 3.87 3.92 0.64
CA LEU A 4 3.11 2.73 1.02
C LEU A 4 2.79 2.81 2.51
N SER A 5 1.56 2.46 2.85
CA SER A 5 1.12 2.16 4.22
C SER A 5 0.47 0.78 4.20
N ILE A 6 0.82 -0.07 5.16
CA ILE A 6 0.17 -1.35 5.43
C ILE A 6 -0.27 -1.29 6.89
N ASP A 7 -1.56 -1.51 7.12
CA ASP A 7 -2.20 -1.50 8.42
C ASP A 7 -2.92 -2.83 8.66
N GLU A 8 -2.91 -3.32 9.89
CA GLU A 8 -3.71 -4.46 10.32
C GLU A 8 -4.82 -3.94 11.25
N PRO A 9 -6.08 -3.87 10.79
CA PRO A 9 -7.16 -3.29 11.58
C PRO A 9 -7.32 -3.99 12.93
N GLY A 10 -7.35 -3.20 14.01
CA GLY A 10 -7.40 -3.71 15.39
C GLY A 10 -6.03 -3.93 16.03
N ASN A 11 -4.93 -3.64 15.33
CA ASN A 11 -3.57 -3.70 15.83
C ASN A 11 -2.81 -2.39 15.54
N GLU A 12 -3.02 -1.36 16.36
CA GLU A 12 -2.48 -0.01 16.13
C GLU A 12 -0.93 0.07 16.12
N GLU A 13 -0.25 -0.91 16.73
CA GLU A 13 1.22 -1.00 16.71
C GLU A 13 1.78 -1.57 15.40
N SER A 14 0.92 -2.06 14.50
CA SER A 14 1.32 -2.77 13.28
C SER A 14 1.51 -1.90 12.03
N ILE A 15 1.24 -0.58 12.13
CA ILE A 15 1.26 0.31 10.96
C ILE A 15 2.67 0.39 10.37
N PHE A 16 2.83 -0.15 9.17
CA PHE A 16 4.07 -0.12 8.42
C PHE A 16 4.02 0.96 7.33
N ASN A 17 4.89 1.95 7.44
CA ASN A 17 4.98 3.06 6.48
C ASN A 17 6.32 3.07 5.76
N LYS A 18 6.29 3.21 4.43
CA LYS A 18 7.48 3.34 3.58
C LYS A 18 7.31 4.42 2.54
N ILE A 19 8.41 5.08 2.20
CA ILE A 19 8.52 6.03 1.09
C ILE A 19 9.38 5.37 0.03
N TYR A 20 8.91 5.38 -1.22
CA TYR A 20 9.75 5.03 -2.36
C TYR A 20 10.53 6.28 -2.76
N ASP A 21 11.86 6.18 -2.77
CA ASP A 21 12.76 7.28 -3.09
C ASP A 21 12.50 7.87 -4.49
N ALA A 22 12.97 9.11 -4.69
CA ALA A 22 12.55 10.03 -5.73
C ALA A 22 12.69 9.53 -7.19
N ASP A 23 13.47 8.48 -7.43
CA ASP A 23 13.72 7.91 -8.76
C ASP A 23 13.00 6.56 -9.02
N GLY A 24 12.37 5.93 -8.00
CA GLY A 24 12.33 4.45 -7.95
C GLY A 24 11.06 3.71 -8.35
N VAL A 25 9.86 4.26 -8.18
CA VAL A 25 8.61 3.52 -8.50
C VAL A 25 7.65 4.38 -9.31
N ALA A 26 7.66 4.13 -10.61
CA ALA A 26 6.54 4.49 -11.47
C ALA A 26 5.36 3.59 -11.12
N VAL A 27 4.36 4.14 -10.44
CA VAL A 27 3.10 3.45 -10.20
C VAL A 27 2.32 3.42 -11.50
N SER A 28 2.12 2.22 -12.03
CA SER A 28 1.34 1.97 -13.24
C SER A 28 0.51 0.71 -13.05
N ALA A 29 -0.59 0.57 -13.78
CA ALA A 29 -1.53 -0.54 -13.62
C ALA A 29 -0.92 -1.92 -13.94
N ASP A 30 0.18 -1.93 -14.71
CA ASP A 30 0.92 -3.10 -15.17
C ASP A 30 2.12 -3.46 -14.27
N LYS A 31 2.37 -2.71 -13.18
CA LYS A 31 3.52 -2.93 -12.31
C LYS A 31 3.12 -3.12 -10.85
N CYS A 32 3.61 -4.21 -10.26
CA CYS A 32 3.50 -4.45 -8.83
C CYS A 32 4.33 -3.44 -8.03
N ILE A 33 3.83 -3.06 -6.85
CA ILE A 33 4.52 -2.20 -5.91
C ILE A 33 5.22 -3.07 -4.85
N PRO A 34 6.51 -2.87 -4.55
CA PRO A 34 7.21 -3.67 -3.55
C PRO A 34 6.66 -3.43 -2.15
N THR A 35 6.32 -4.49 -1.43
CA THR A 35 5.84 -4.42 -0.02
C THR A 35 6.97 -4.49 1.00
N TYR A 36 8.23 -4.38 0.57
CA TYR A 36 9.42 -4.44 1.44
C TYR A 36 9.48 -5.67 2.35
N ASN A 37 9.07 -6.83 1.81
CA ASN A 37 9.01 -8.10 2.55
C ASN A 37 8.15 -8.01 3.82
N TYR A 38 7.07 -7.22 3.81
CA TYR A 38 6.13 -7.18 4.93
C TYR A 38 5.64 -8.61 5.24
N PRO A 39 5.72 -9.07 6.51
CA PRO A 39 5.49 -10.46 6.87
C PRO A 39 3.99 -10.76 7.02
N PHE A 40 3.29 -10.82 5.90
CA PHE A 40 1.88 -11.20 5.85
C PHE A 40 1.62 -12.59 6.47
N LYS A 41 0.48 -12.75 7.13
CA LYS A 41 0.09 -13.98 7.82
C LYS A 41 -1.33 -14.41 7.46
N ALA A 42 -1.56 -15.72 7.44
CA ALA A 42 -2.90 -16.29 7.27
C ALA A 42 -3.79 -16.00 8.49
N GLY A 43 -5.07 -15.73 8.27
CA GLY A 43 -6.05 -15.39 9.31
C GLY A 43 -6.10 -13.90 9.65
N HIS A 44 -5.26 -13.08 9.02
CA HIS A 44 -5.19 -11.63 9.26
C HIS A 44 -5.82 -10.85 8.11
N THR A 45 -6.30 -9.65 8.44
CA THR A 45 -6.83 -8.67 7.48
C THR A 45 -5.90 -7.48 7.42
N TYR A 46 -5.63 -6.99 6.21
CA TYR A 46 -4.73 -5.87 5.99
C TYR A 46 -5.41 -4.80 5.16
N THR A 47 -5.11 -3.54 5.46
CA THR A 47 -5.40 -2.39 4.61
C THR A 47 -4.11 -1.89 4.03
N LEU A 48 -3.99 -1.94 2.70
CA LEU A 48 -2.86 -1.41 1.97
C LEU A 48 -3.25 -0.09 1.31
N SER A 49 -2.45 0.94 1.54
CA SER A 49 -2.66 2.27 0.97
C SER A 49 -1.43 2.80 0.25
N ILE A 50 -1.62 3.32 -0.97
CA ILE A 50 -0.61 4.00 -1.77
C ILE A 50 -0.99 5.47 -1.92
N THR A 51 -0.10 6.37 -1.49
CA THR A 51 -0.26 7.81 -1.72
C THR A 51 0.72 8.29 -2.77
N LEU A 52 0.21 8.88 -3.85
CA LEU A 52 0.97 9.57 -4.88
C LEU A 52 0.92 11.07 -4.63
N ARG A 53 2.06 11.71 -4.36
CA ARG A 53 2.16 13.17 -4.15
C ARG A 53 3.03 13.82 -5.22
N SER A 54 2.48 14.84 -5.88
CA SER A 54 3.19 15.68 -6.84
C SER A 54 3.62 16.99 -6.19
N GLN A 55 4.92 17.12 -5.90
CA GLN A 55 5.48 18.36 -5.38
C GLN A 55 5.37 19.50 -6.41
N ALA A 56 5.44 19.19 -7.70
CA ALA A 56 5.26 20.17 -8.77
C ALA A 56 3.83 20.75 -8.77
N LYS A 57 2.80 19.90 -8.67
CA LYS A 57 1.40 20.37 -8.55
C LYS A 57 1.20 21.19 -7.27
N LYS A 58 1.75 20.71 -6.14
CA LYS A 58 1.71 21.43 -4.86
C LYS A 58 2.30 22.83 -4.98
N ARG A 59 3.50 22.97 -5.57
CA ARG A 59 4.18 24.26 -5.79
C ARG A 59 3.42 25.20 -6.73
N LYS A 60 2.67 24.65 -7.68
CA LYS A 60 1.85 25.41 -8.64
C LYS A 60 0.41 25.69 -8.16
N GLY A 61 0.04 25.28 -6.94
CA GLY A 61 -1.33 25.42 -6.44
C GLY A 61 -2.38 24.57 -7.17
N ILE A 62 -1.96 23.52 -7.89
CA ILE A 62 -2.87 22.66 -8.67
C ILE A 62 -3.46 21.56 -7.77
N VAL A 63 -4.80 21.45 -7.74
CA VAL A 63 -5.55 20.48 -6.92
C VAL A 63 -6.27 19.46 -7.82
N PRO A 64 -6.23 18.15 -7.50
CA PRO A 64 -5.53 17.55 -6.36
C PRO A 64 -4.03 17.40 -6.62
N ALA A 65 -3.23 17.77 -5.60
CA ALA A 65 -1.78 17.58 -5.59
C ALA A 65 -1.36 16.17 -5.13
N ALA A 66 -2.31 15.39 -4.61
CA ALA A 66 -2.10 14.02 -4.17
C ALA A 66 -3.28 13.12 -4.59
N ARG A 67 -3.01 11.83 -4.78
CA ARG A 67 -4.02 10.78 -4.93
C ARG A 67 -3.73 9.67 -3.93
N LEU A 68 -4.79 9.11 -3.36
CA LEU A 68 -4.73 7.99 -2.42
C LEU A 68 -5.48 6.81 -3.06
N TYR A 69 -4.86 5.64 -3.01
CA TYR A 69 -5.45 4.38 -3.42
C TYR A 69 -5.38 3.45 -2.23
N GLY A 70 -6.47 2.77 -1.91
CA GLY A 70 -6.57 1.85 -0.78
C GLY A 70 -7.26 0.57 -1.20
N VAL A 71 -6.85 -0.54 -0.62
CA VAL A 71 -7.53 -1.84 -0.72
C VAL A 71 -7.44 -2.54 0.63
N SER A 72 -8.52 -3.19 1.04
CA SER A 72 -8.52 -4.04 2.23
C SER A 72 -8.73 -5.49 1.81
N PHE A 73 -7.97 -6.41 2.38
CA PHE A 73 -8.06 -7.84 2.04
C PHE A 73 -7.75 -8.74 3.24
N THR A 74 -8.35 -9.91 3.26
CA THR A 74 -8.06 -10.97 4.25
C THR A 74 -7.27 -12.09 3.59
N LEU A 75 -6.27 -12.62 4.29
CA LEU A 75 -5.47 -13.75 3.84
C LEU A 75 -5.85 -15.04 4.54
N THR A 76 -5.84 -16.13 3.80
CA THR A 76 -5.98 -17.51 4.29
C THR A 76 -4.80 -18.35 3.83
N GLY A 77 -4.47 -19.39 4.59
CA GLY A 77 -3.44 -20.36 4.21
C GLY A 77 -4.06 -21.49 3.39
N LYS A 78 -3.46 -21.82 2.25
CA LYS A 78 -3.84 -22.98 1.43
C LYS A 78 -2.59 -23.57 0.79
N ASP A 79 -2.36 -24.87 1.04
CA ASP A 79 -1.26 -25.63 0.41
C ASP A 79 0.11 -24.90 0.52
N ASP A 80 0.44 -24.43 1.74
CA ASP A 80 1.64 -23.63 2.07
C ASP A 80 1.72 -22.23 1.43
N GLU A 81 0.67 -21.78 0.74
CA GLU A 81 0.56 -20.44 0.15
C GLU A 81 -0.42 -19.53 0.91
N LEU A 82 -0.18 -18.22 0.82
CA LEU A 82 -1.13 -17.20 1.26
C LEU A 82 -2.04 -16.80 0.09
N VAL A 83 -3.34 -16.95 0.27
CA VAL A 83 -4.37 -16.59 -0.71
C VAL A 83 -5.36 -15.59 -0.15
N ILE A 84 -5.75 -14.63 -0.98
CA ILE A 84 -6.79 -13.65 -0.64
C ILE A 84 -8.14 -14.37 -0.56
N SER A 85 -8.79 -14.32 0.59
CA SER A 85 -10.12 -14.88 0.82
C SER A 85 -11.24 -13.86 0.62
N SER A 86 -10.96 -12.58 0.87
CA SER A 86 -11.88 -11.45 0.65
C SER A 86 -11.11 -10.19 0.30
N MET A 87 -11.75 -9.29 -0.45
CA MET A 87 -11.21 -7.99 -0.84
C MET A 87 -12.32 -6.94 -0.90
N HIS A 88 -12.05 -5.73 -0.41
CA HIS A 88 -12.97 -4.62 -0.27
C HIS A 88 -12.35 -3.29 -0.72
#